data_AF-A0A976CV97-F1
#
_entry.id   AF-A0A976CV97-F1
#
_cell.length_a   1.000
_cell.length_b   1.000
_cell.length_c   1.000
_cell.angle_alpha   90.00
_cell.angle_beta   90.00
_cell.angle_gamma   90.00
#
_symmetry.space_group_name_H-M   'P 1'
#
loop_
_entity.id
_entity.type
_entity.pdbx_description
1 polymer ?
#
loop_
_entity_poly.entity_id
_entity_poly.type
_entity_poly.pdbx_seq_one_letter_code
_entity_poly.pdbx_strand_id
1 'polypeptide(L)' 'GGSQREERLDVLLENMKHHQLSPEDYWWYVDLRRYGSVPHAGFGMGFERMLMFATGMSNIRDVIPFARTPGSCEF' A
#
# COMPACT_ATOMS: atom_id res chain seq x y z
N GLY A 1 8.65 0.34 -1.40
CA GLY A 1 8.46 -1.05 -0.98
C GLY A 1 7.39 -1.70 -1.82
N GLY A 2 7.45 -3.00 -2.08
CA GLY A 2 6.51 -3.71 -2.94
C GLY A 2 6.54 -5.22 -2.75
N SER A 3 5.65 -5.92 -3.45
CA SER A 3 5.60 -7.38 -3.47
C SER A 3 4.93 -7.88 -4.74
N GLN A 4 5.16 -9.15 -5.06
CA GLN A 4 4.21 -9.91 -5.85
C GLN A 4 2.93 -10.10 -5.04
N ARG A 5 1.78 -10.13 -5.70
CA ARG A 5 0.48 -10.35 -5.07
C ARG A 5 0.08 -11.80 -5.26
N GLU A 6 -0.55 -12.37 -4.25
CA GLU A 6 -1.11 -13.72 -4.33
C GLU A 6 -2.30 -13.71 -5.30
N GLU A 7 -2.14 -14.43 -6.42
CA GLU A 7 -3.15 -14.58 -7.45
C GLU A 7 -4.01 -15.84 -7.27
N ARG A 8 -3.57 -16.81 -6.47
CA ARG A 8 -4.32 -18.06 -6.24
C ARG A 8 -5.37 -17.86 -5.16
N LEU A 9 -6.63 -18.11 -5.51
CA LEU A 9 -7.78 -17.79 -4.68
C LEU A 9 -7.78 -18.54 -3.34
N ASP A 10 -7.48 -19.82 -3.36
CA ASP A 10 -7.40 -20.69 -2.19
C ASP A 10 -6.33 -20.23 -1.20
N VAL A 11 -5.12 -19.96 -1.70
CA VAL A 11 -3.99 -19.46 -0.89
C VAL A 11 -4.28 -18.07 -0.33
N LEU A 12 -4.93 -17.20 -1.12
CA LEU A 12 -5.37 -15.88 -0.64
C LEU A 12 -6.36 -16.02 0.52
N LEU A 13 -7.38 -16.87 0.39
CA LEU A 13 -8.39 -17.07 1.44
C LEU A 13 -7.80 -17.68 2.71
N GLU A 14 -6.87 -18.61 2.58
CA GLU A 14 -6.14 -19.18 3.72
C GLU A 14 -5.31 -18.11 4.45
N ASN A 15 -4.59 -17.27 3.71
CA ASN A 15 -3.84 -16.15 4.28
C ASN A 15 -4.75 -15.12 4.95
N MET A 16 -5.90 -14.79 4.35
CA MET A 16 -6.88 -13.89 4.97
C MET A 16 -7.39 -14.46 6.30
N LYS A 17 -7.67 -15.76 6.36
CA LYS A 17 -8.05 -16.43 7.61
C LYS A 17 -6.93 -16.37 8.65
N HIS A 18 -5.68 -16.62 8.24
CA HIS A 18 -4.51 -16.53 9.12
C HIS A 18 -4.34 -15.12 9.72
N HIS A 19 -4.58 -14.09 8.91
CA HIS A 19 -4.50 -12.68 9.31
C HIS A 19 -5.81 -12.11 9.90
N GLN A 20 -6.82 -12.95 10.14
CA GLN A 20 -8.10 -12.56 10.75
C GLN A 20 -8.86 -11.48 9.95
N LEU A 21 -8.80 -11.57 8.62
CA LEU A 21 -9.52 -10.70 7.69
C LEU A 21 -10.80 -11.39 7.20
N SER A 22 -11.94 -10.70 7.25
CA SER A 22 -13.21 -11.20 6.72
C SER A 22 -13.25 -11.11 5.20
N PRO A 23 -13.36 -12.21 4.43
CA PRO A 23 -13.44 -12.14 2.97
C PRO A 23 -14.63 -11.33 2.44
N GLU A 24 -15.69 -11.20 3.23
CA GLU A 24 -16.90 -10.45 2.87
C GLU A 24 -16.62 -8.95 2.73
N ASP A 25 -15.77 -8.37 3.58
CA ASP A 25 -15.37 -6.95 3.49
C ASP A 25 -14.52 -6.66 2.25
N TYR A 26 -13.88 -7.70 1.71
CA TYR A 26 -12.99 -7.63 0.55
C TYR A 26 -13.54 -8.39 -0.65
N TRP A 27 -14.85 -8.64 -0.72
CA TRP A 27 -15.46 -9.49 -1.75
C TRP A 27 -15.01 -9.14 -3.16
N TRP A 28 -14.97 -7.84 -3.47
CA TRP A 28 -14.56 -7.30 -4.77
C TRP A 28 -13.08 -7.58 -5.08
N TYR A 29 -12.22 -7.59 -4.06
CA TYR A 29 -10.79 -7.85 -4.20
C TYR A 29 -10.48 -9.35 -4.37
N VAL A 30 -11.27 -10.19 -3.70
CA VAL A 30 -11.26 -11.65 -3.85
C VAL A 30 -11.74 -12.04 -5.24
N ASP A 31 -12.76 -11.35 -5.77
CA ASP A 31 -13.31 -11.61 -7.10
C ASP A 31 -12.32 -11.35 -8.24
N LEU A 32 -11.34 -10.47 -8.05
CA LEU A 32 -10.22 -10.29 -8.99
C LEU A 32 -9.42 -11.59 -9.24
N ARG A 33 -9.54 -12.59 -8.35
CA ARG A 33 -8.87 -13.90 -8.48
C ARG A 33 -9.76 -14.97 -9.12
N ARG A 34 -11.06 -14.70 -9.32
CA ARG A 34 -12.02 -15.69 -9.84
C ARG A 34 -12.04 -15.79 -11.37
N TYR A 35 -11.83 -14.68 -12.06
CA TYR A 35 -12.04 -14.61 -13.52
C TYR A 35 -10.78 -14.14 -14.24
N GLY A 36 -9.93 -15.09 -14.62
CA GLY A 36 -8.71 -14.78 -15.38
C GLY A 36 -7.65 -14.07 -14.56
N SER A 37 -7.39 -14.54 -13.34
CA SER A 37 -6.28 -13.99 -12.54
C SER A 37 -4.93 -14.24 -13.21
N VAL A 38 -3.97 -13.36 -12.92
CA VAL A 38 -2.64 -13.39 -13.52
C VAL A 38 -1.58 -13.20 -12.44
N PRO A 39 -0.37 -13.76 -12.60
CA PRO A 39 0.76 -13.37 -11.76
C PRO A 39 1.04 -11.87 -11.93
N HIS A 40 0.94 -11.10 -10.85
CA HIS A 40 1.12 -9.65 -10.88
C HIS A 40 1.90 -9.15 -9.67
N ALA A 41 2.71 -8.11 -9.89
CA ALA A 41 3.52 -7.48 -8.86
C ALA A 41 3.45 -5.96 -8.97
N GLY A 42 3.76 -5.27 -7.89
CA GLY A 42 3.82 -3.82 -7.86
C GLY A 42 4.54 -3.29 -6.63
N PHE A 43 4.83 -1.99 -6.64
CA PHE A 43 5.48 -1.31 -5.53
C PHE A 43 4.95 0.11 -5.38
N GLY A 44 5.14 0.66 -4.18
CA GLY A 44 4.91 2.07 -3.88
C GLY A 44 6.23 2.78 -3.55
N MET A 45 6.28 4.06 -3.91
CA MET A 45 7.37 4.97 -3.59
C MET A 45 6.80 6.15 -2.80
N GLY A 46 7.35 6.41 -1.61
CA GLY A 46 7.01 7.61 -0.84
C GLY A 46 7.67 8.82 -1.50
N PHE A 47 6.88 9.68 -2.13
CA PHE A 47 7.40 10.79 -2.94
C PHE A 47 8.23 11.76 -2.11
N GLU A 48 7.75 12.15 -0.94
CA GLU A 48 8.46 13.04 -0.01
C GLU A 48 9.78 12.41 0.47
N ARG A 49 9.78 11.09 0.71
CA ARG A 49 11.03 10.38 1.10
C ARG A 49 12.05 10.35 -0.05
N MET A 50 11.59 10.23 -1.30
CA MET A 50 12.46 10.36 -2.47
C MET A 50 13.02 11.78 -2.56
N LEU A 51 12.21 12.81 -2.34
CA LEU A 51 12.66 14.20 -2.32
C LEU A 51 13.71 14.44 -1.23
N MET A 52 13.49 13.98 0.00
CA MET A 52 14.48 14.07 1.08
C MET A 52 15.83 13.48 0.68
N PHE A 53 15.82 12.32 0.03
CA PHE A 53 17.05 11.69 -0.46
C PHE A 53 17.72 12.53 -1.56
N ALA A 54 16.94 13.06 -2.51
CA ALA A 54 17.46 13.86 -3.61
C ALA A 54 17.98 15.24 -3.18
N THR A 55 17.37 15.87 -2.17
CA THR A 55 17.72 17.21 -1.67
C THR A 55 18.67 17.20 -0.47
N GLY A 56 18.85 16.04 0.19
CA GLY A 56 19.64 15.91 1.41
C GLY A 56 18.93 16.43 2.68
N MET A 57 17.65 16.79 2.60
CA MET A 57 16.89 17.26 3.75
C MET A 57 16.59 16.12 4.74
N SER A 58 16.73 16.39 6.03
CA SER A 58 16.59 15.39 7.09
C SER A 58 15.17 15.27 7.66
N ASN A 59 14.31 16.28 7.45
CA ASN A 59 12.93 16.29 7.93
C ASN A 59 11.93 16.27 6.76
N ILE A 60 10.95 15.36 6.84
CA ILE A 60 9.92 15.18 5.80
C ILE A 60 9.01 16.41 5.63
N ARG A 61 8.93 17.27 6.65
CA ARG A 61 8.12 18.49 6.62
C ARG A 61 8.69 19.54 5.68
N ASP A 62 9.99 19.49 5.40
CA ASP A 62 10.68 20.53 4.63
C ASP A 62 10.66 20.25 3.12
N VAL A 63 10.17 19.07 2.73
CA VAL A 63 10.07 18.62 1.32
C VAL A 63 8.64 18.61 0.79
N ILE A 64 7.70 19.16 1.55
CA ILE A 64 6.30 19.35 1.16
C ILE A 64 5.88 20.79 1.52
N PRO A 65 5.15 21.52 0.66
CA PRO A 65 4.86 22.93 0.91
C PRO A 65 4.08 23.19 2.20
N PHE A 66 3.09 22.35 2.52
CA PHE A 66 2.20 22.52 3.66
C PHE A 66 2.07 21.19 4.42
N ALA A 67 3.05 20.91 5.29
CA ALA A 67 3.09 19.65 6.03
C ALA A 67 1.87 19.49 6.95
N ARG A 68 1.26 18.29 6.96
CA ARG A 68 0.20 17.91 7.88
C ARG A 68 0.74 16.93 8.92
N THR A 69 0.61 17.26 10.20
CA THR A 69 1.04 16.40 11.31
C THR A 69 0.04 16.48 12.47
N PRO A 70 0.00 15.51 13.40
CA PRO A 70 -0.90 15.57 14.55
C PRO A 70 -0.79 16.92 15.29
N GLY A 71 -1.90 17.64 15.41
CA GLY A 71 -1.95 18.97 16.03
C GLY A 71 -1.52 20.15 15.12
N SER A 72 -1.26 19.93 13.83
CA SER A 72 -0.88 20.99 12.88
C SER A 72 -1.52 20.80 11.50
N CYS A 73 -2.35 21.77 11.11
CA CYS A 73 -3.10 21.80 9.85
C CYS A 73 -3.16 23.22 9.24
N GLU A 74 -2.17 24.06 9.53
CA GLU A 74 -2.06 25.44 9.03
C GLU A 74 -1.24 25.51 7.73
N PHE A 75 -1.27 26.66 7.03
CA PHE A 75 -0.46 26.90 5.83
C PHE A 75 0.88 27.55 6.20
#